data_AF-A0AAE1KML4-F1
#
_entry.id   AF-A0AAE1KML4-F1
#
_cell.length_a   1.000
_cell.length_b   1.000
_cell.length_c   1.000
_cell.angle_alpha   90.00
_cell.angle_beta   90.00
_cell.angle_gamma   90.00
#
_symmetry.space_group_name_H-M   'P 1'
#
loop_
_entity.id
_entity.type
_entity.pdbx_description
1 polymer ?
#
loop_
_entity_poly.entity_id
_entity_poly.type
_entity_poly.pdbx_seq_one_letter_code
_entity_poly.pdbx_strand_id
1 'polypeptide(L)'
;MNITVDTGYLLLESHPLPSGGDADLYCSKICTQLEWCNLWCPHPFTIPTHCSISNLFIMPTFMETDSTTILTCYTGRHKDLATSAKIRAGEQNINPLMLTRKKENLIDGIYNYDMNECFATKGSDNHRWFVLDFNQTITFSHVILVALPRNNSYKFFNAIEVRVGNKELSYPTGYEEYDLFGVFPGSSYLNQVVDLQSPIPVSAQFVFVHKVSDENYGLQICHIEVY
;
A
#
# COMPACT_ATOMS: atom_id res chain seq x y z
N MET A 1 -14.30 -4.44 35.35
CA MET A 1 -14.55 -3.47 34.26
C MET A 1 -14.76 -4.30 33.02
N ASN A 2 -16.01 -4.50 32.63
CA ASN A 2 -16.37 -5.37 31.50
C ASN A 2 -16.24 -4.56 30.22
N ILE A 3 -15.33 -4.98 29.35
CA ILE A 3 -15.26 -4.49 27.97
C ILE A 3 -16.03 -5.52 27.14
N THR A 4 -17.29 -5.21 26.87
CA THR A 4 -18.09 -5.84 25.81
C THR A 4 -17.53 -5.32 24.48
N VAL A 5 -16.86 -6.19 23.73
CA VAL A 5 -16.49 -5.93 22.33
C VAL A 5 -17.60 -6.51 21.47
N ASP A 6 -18.26 -5.62 20.74
CA ASP A 6 -19.41 -5.89 19.90
C ASP A 6 -19.05 -6.87 18.77
N THR A 7 -19.83 -7.93 18.66
CA THR A 7 -19.63 -9.03 17.71
C THR A 7 -20.17 -8.64 16.33
N GLY A 8 -19.29 -8.29 15.40
CA GLY A 8 -19.59 -8.22 13.98
C GLY A 8 -19.06 -9.44 13.25
N TYR A 9 -19.85 -10.52 13.19
CA TYR A 9 -19.53 -11.70 12.38
C TYR A 9 -19.90 -11.44 10.92
N LEU A 10 -18.98 -11.72 9.99
CA LEU A 10 -19.29 -11.85 8.57
C LEU A 10 -18.50 -13.04 8.01
N LEU A 11 -19.25 -14.06 7.57
CA LEU A 11 -18.75 -15.24 6.86
C LEU A 11 -18.15 -14.82 5.51
N LEU A 12 -17.03 -15.44 5.13
CA LEU A 12 -16.51 -15.40 3.77
C LEU A 12 -17.05 -16.60 2.98
N GLU A 13 -17.78 -16.33 1.91
CA GLU A 13 -17.94 -17.26 0.78
C GLU A 13 -16.64 -17.24 -0.03
N SER A 14 -16.05 -18.42 -0.26
CA SER A 14 -14.89 -18.58 -1.13
C SER A 14 -15.32 -18.49 -2.59
N HIS A 15 -14.82 -17.51 -3.34
CA HIS A 15 -14.85 -17.57 -4.80
C HIS A 15 -13.58 -18.29 -5.31
N PRO A 16 -13.73 -19.29 -6.21
CA PRO A 16 -12.58 -19.95 -6.82
C PRO A 16 -11.88 -18.98 -7.78
N LEU A 17 -10.56 -18.90 -7.68
CA LEU A 17 -9.72 -18.22 -8.67
C LEU A 17 -9.75 -19.00 -10.00
N PRO A 18 -9.64 -18.32 -11.15
CA PRO A 18 -9.62 -18.98 -12.45
C PRO A 18 -8.34 -19.82 -12.60
N SER A 19 -8.57 -21.08 -12.97
CA SER A 19 -7.62 -22.18 -13.14
C SER A 19 -6.27 -21.80 -13.77
N GLY A 20 -5.18 -22.13 -13.08
CA GLY A 20 -3.86 -22.14 -13.71
C GLY A 20 -2.65 -22.20 -12.77
N GLY A 21 -2.58 -23.19 -11.88
CA GLY A 21 -1.34 -23.57 -11.17
C GLY A 21 -1.37 -23.28 -9.67
N ASP A 22 -2.02 -24.16 -8.91
CA ASP A 22 -2.02 -24.12 -7.45
C ASP A 22 -0.65 -24.54 -6.91
N ALA A 23 0.08 -23.57 -6.32
CA ALA A 23 1.01 -23.89 -5.25
C ALA A 23 0.24 -23.74 -3.95
N ASP A 24 -0.33 -24.84 -3.47
CA ASP A 24 -0.91 -24.93 -2.14
C ASP A 24 0.17 -24.63 -1.10
N LEU A 25 0.10 -23.45 -0.48
CA LEU A 25 0.98 -23.06 0.61
C LEU A 25 0.50 -23.72 1.90
N TYR A 26 1.14 -24.82 2.28
CA TYR A 26 0.85 -25.56 3.51
C TYR A 26 1.44 -24.85 4.73
N CYS A 27 0.60 -24.59 5.75
CA CYS A 27 1.06 -24.06 7.02
C CYS A 27 1.72 -25.14 7.89
N SER A 28 3.01 -24.96 8.24
CA SER A 28 3.72 -25.74 9.26
C SER A 28 3.45 -25.16 10.65
N LYS A 29 3.64 -25.95 11.72
CA LYS A 29 3.46 -25.55 13.14
C LYS A 29 4.27 -24.32 13.59
N ILE A 30 5.15 -23.79 12.75
CA ILE A 30 6.01 -22.63 13.03
C ILE A 30 5.81 -21.63 11.90
N CYS A 31 5.02 -20.59 12.16
CA CYS A 31 4.97 -19.42 11.30
C CYS A 31 6.05 -18.42 11.71
N THR A 32 6.81 -17.89 10.75
CA THR A 32 7.78 -16.82 10.97
C THR A 32 7.27 -15.54 10.32
N GLN A 33 7.27 -14.43 11.07
CA GLN A 33 6.91 -13.13 10.54
C GLN A 33 8.03 -12.64 9.59
N LEU A 34 7.66 -12.29 8.37
CA LEU A 34 8.53 -11.55 7.46
C LEU A 34 8.36 -10.06 7.74
N GLU A 35 9.36 -9.42 8.34
CA GLU A 35 9.29 -8.00 8.78
C GLU A 35 8.91 -7.04 7.65
N TRP A 36 9.30 -7.33 6.41
CA TRP A 36 9.05 -6.45 5.27
C TRP A 36 7.59 -6.45 4.78
N CYS A 37 6.86 -7.58 4.90
CA CYS A 37 5.44 -7.67 4.50
C CYS A 37 4.48 -7.95 5.67
N ASN A 38 4.99 -8.07 6.90
CA ASN A 38 4.24 -8.43 8.12
C ASN A 38 3.39 -9.70 7.98
N LEU A 39 3.78 -10.60 7.08
CA LEU A 39 3.10 -11.87 6.82
C LEU A 39 3.75 -12.98 7.64
N TRP A 40 2.91 -13.83 8.23
CA TRP A 40 3.34 -15.01 8.96
C TRP A 40 3.38 -16.22 8.01
N CYS A 41 4.58 -16.58 7.55
CA CYS A 41 4.79 -17.69 6.62
C CYS A 41 5.11 -18.99 7.36
N PRO A 42 4.58 -20.13 6.90
CA PRO A 42 5.06 -21.41 7.38
C PRO A 42 6.45 -21.72 6.85
N HIS A 43 7.40 -21.86 7.76
CA HIS A 43 8.75 -22.36 7.52
C HIS A 43 9.76 -21.37 6.84
N PRO A 44 10.99 -21.23 7.38
CA PRO A 44 12.04 -20.33 6.86
C PRO A 44 12.66 -20.67 5.49
N PHE A 45 12.36 -21.81 4.88
CA PHE A 45 13.03 -22.26 3.64
C PHE A 45 12.27 -21.94 2.35
N THR A 46 11.01 -21.52 2.46
CA THR A 46 10.19 -21.01 1.35
C THR A 46 9.83 -19.58 1.69
N ILE A 47 10.79 -18.66 1.49
CA ILE A 47 10.50 -17.22 1.54
C ILE A 47 9.73 -16.93 0.25
N PRO A 48 8.41 -16.64 0.30
CA PRO A 48 7.70 -16.24 -0.90
C PRO A 48 8.32 -14.95 -1.44
N THR A 49 8.57 -14.90 -2.75
CA THR A 49 9.07 -13.69 -3.42
C THR A 49 8.00 -12.59 -3.52
N HIS A 50 6.74 -12.95 -3.28
CA HIS A 50 5.58 -12.07 -3.31
C HIS A 50 4.67 -12.36 -2.10
N CYS A 51 4.26 -11.32 -1.37
CA CYS A 51 3.18 -11.43 -0.38
C CYS A 51 1.93 -10.75 -0.99
N SER A 52 0.82 -11.46 -1.15
CA SER A 52 -0.47 -10.85 -1.52
C SER A 52 -1.32 -10.69 -0.26
N ILE A 53 -1.62 -9.44 0.10
CA ILE A 53 -2.60 -9.15 1.14
C ILE A 53 -3.94 -9.01 0.42
N SER A 54 -4.61 -10.14 0.18
CA SER A 54 -6.01 -10.11 -0.24
C SER A 54 -6.88 -9.60 0.92
N ASN A 55 -8.19 -9.41 0.69
CA ASN A 55 -9.20 -8.97 1.68
C ASN A 55 -9.36 -9.89 2.92
N LEU A 56 -8.34 -10.66 3.28
CA LEU A 56 -8.28 -11.50 4.44
C LEU A 56 -8.37 -10.65 5.70
N PHE A 57 -9.51 -10.78 6.37
CA PHE A 57 -9.71 -10.26 7.70
C PHE A 57 -8.76 -10.93 8.68
N ILE A 58 -8.03 -10.12 9.44
CA ILE A 58 -7.16 -10.60 10.51
C ILE A 58 -7.95 -10.56 11.79
N MET A 59 -8.11 -11.71 12.43
CA MET A 59 -8.58 -11.77 13.80
C MET A 59 -7.36 -11.72 14.74
N PRO A 60 -7.17 -10.65 15.54
CA PRO A 60 -6.04 -10.53 16.46
C PRO A 60 -6.04 -11.58 17.59
N THR A 61 -7.10 -12.38 17.71
CA THR A 61 -7.35 -13.31 18.82
C THR A 61 -7.62 -14.75 18.38
N PHE A 62 -7.30 -15.11 17.13
CA PHE A 62 -7.54 -16.48 16.68
C PHE A 62 -6.63 -17.47 17.44
N MET A 63 -7.26 -18.39 18.17
CA MET A 63 -6.62 -19.58 18.72
C MET A 63 -7.14 -20.80 17.97
N GLU A 64 -6.23 -21.63 17.46
CA GLU A 64 -6.56 -22.88 16.79
C GLU A 64 -7.23 -23.84 17.79
N THR A 65 -8.53 -24.12 17.61
CA THR A 65 -9.26 -25.09 18.44
C THR A 65 -9.39 -26.46 17.79
N ASP A 66 -9.13 -26.60 16.49
CA ASP A 66 -9.21 -27.88 15.78
C ASP A 66 -8.26 -27.99 14.57
N SER A 67 -7.68 -29.18 14.43
CA SER A 67 -6.64 -29.58 13.46
C SER A 67 -7.08 -29.65 12.00
N THR A 68 -8.38 -29.47 11.74
CA THR A 68 -8.97 -29.47 10.39
C THR A 68 -9.17 -28.07 9.82
N THR A 69 -8.86 -27.02 10.59
CA THR A 69 -9.07 -25.63 10.19
C THR A 69 -7.87 -25.17 9.37
N ILE A 70 -8.03 -25.09 8.04
CA ILE A 70 -6.97 -24.60 7.14
C ILE A 70 -6.80 -23.10 7.37
N LEU A 71 -5.65 -22.70 7.93
CA LEU A 71 -5.30 -21.29 8.13
C LEU A 71 -4.65 -20.72 6.87
N THR A 72 -5.38 -19.85 6.19
CA THR A 72 -4.82 -18.91 5.22
C THR A 72 -3.99 -17.88 5.98
N CYS A 73 -2.76 -17.60 5.55
CA CYS A 73 -1.79 -16.75 6.24
C CYS A 73 -2.40 -15.42 6.73
N TYR A 74 -2.07 -15.01 7.97
CA TYR A 74 -2.51 -13.74 8.54
C TYR A 74 -1.40 -12.69 8.44
N THR A 75 -1.78 -11.42 8.25
CA THR A 75 -0.87 -10.26 8.34
C THR A 75 -1.17 -9.44 9.59
N GLY A 76 -0.20 -8.70 10.12
CA GLY A 76 -0.43 -7.75 11.21
C GLY A 76 -1.06 -6.42 10.76
N ARG A 77 -1.27 -6.25 9.44
CA ARG A 77 -1.68 -4.98 8.83
C ARG A 77 -3.20 -4.84 8.77
N HIS A 78 -3.73 -3.64 8.97
CA HIS A 78 -5.16 -3.37 8.79
C HIS A 78 -5.60 -3.62 7.34
N LYS A 79 -6.92 -3.64 7.09
CA LYS A 79 -7.45 -3.73 5.73
C LYS A 79 -6.99 -2.50 4.94
N ASP A 80 -6.18 -2.71 3.90
CA ASP A 80 -5.76 -1.63 3.03
C ASP A 80 -6.91 -1.17 2.14
N LEU A 81 -7.38 0.05 2.39
CA LEU A 81 -8.46 0.68 1.64
C LEU A 81 -8.00 1.06 0.23
N ALA A 82 -6.70 1.28 0.00
CA ALA A 82 -6.14 1.70 -1.28
C ALA A 82 -6.45 0.70 -2.40
N THR A 83 -6.57 -0.58 -2.08
CA THR A 83 -6.93 -1.66 -3.01
C THR A 83 -8.29 -1.51 -3.70
N SER A 84 -9.16 -0.67 -3.15
CA SER A 84 -10.45 -0.33 -3.75
C SER A 84 -10.45 0.99 -4.53
N ALA A 85 -9.36 1.75 -4.49
CA ALA A 85 -9.26 3.05 -5.14
C ALA A 85 -9.00 2.92 -6.65
N LYS A 86 -9.39 3.95 -7.40
CA LYS A 86 -8.87 4.19 -8.75
C LYS A 86 -7.63 5.06 -8.63
N ILE A 87 -6.56 4.69 -9.32
CA ILE A 87 -5.33 5.48 -9.31
C ILE A 87 -5.15 6.30 -10.60
N ARG A 88 -4.85 7.58 -10.43
CA ARG A 88 -4.35 8.49 -11.47
C ARG A 88 -2.94 8.93 -11.10
N ALA A 89 -2.16 9.29 -12.10
CA ALA A 89 -0.78 9.69 -11.94
C ALA A 89 -0.42 10.74 -12.99
N GLY A 90 0.64 11.51 -12.71
CA GLY A 90 1.31 12.28 -13.74
C GLY A 90 1.92 11.37 -14.83
N GLU A 91 2.47 11.98 -15.88
CA GLU A 91 3.08 11.23 -16.99
C GLU A 91 4.13 10.23 -16.47
N GLN A 92 4.11 9.01 -17.01
CA GLN A 92 5.07 7.96 -16.68
C GLN A 92 6.47 8.33 -17.15
N ASN A 93 7.48 7.87 -16.40
CA ASN A 93 8.86 7.94 -16.86
C ASN A 93 9.08 7.01 -18.06
N ILE A 94 9.45 7.59 -19.21
CA ILE A 94 9.65 6.86 -20.47
C ILE A 94 11.01 6.14 -20.58
N ASN A 95 11.79 6.06 -19.51
CA ASN A 95 13.00 5.25 -19.49
C ASN A 95 12.63 3.78 -19.86
N PRO A 96 13.32 3.13 -20.82
CA PRO A 96 12.99 1.77 -21.23
C PRO A 96 12.91 0.76 -20.09
N LEU A 97 13.69 0.95 -19.01
CA LEU A 97 13.69 0.12 -17.80
C LEU A 97 12.43 0.32 -16.93
N MET A 98 11.60 1.31 -17.26
CA MET A 98 10.43 1.73 -16.49
C MET A 98 9.11 1.61 -17.25
N LEU A 99 9.13 1.29 -18.56
CA LEU A 99 7.93 1.25 -19.40
C LEU A 99 6.94 0.15 -19.02
N THR A 100 7.42 -0.94 -18.41
CA THR A 100 6.57 -2.06 -18.00
C THR A 100 5.86 -1.83 -16.67
N ARG A 101 6.25 -0.80 -15.91
CA ARG A 101 5.72 -0.50 -14.58
C ARG A 101 4.34 0.09 -14.70
N LYS A 102 3.37 -0.52 -14.04
CA LYS A 102 1.97 -0.07 -14.01
C LYS A 102 1.70 0.70 -12.73
N LYS A 103 0.93 1.78 -12.82
CA LYS A 103 0.53 2.56 -11.64
C LYS A 103 -0.42 1.76 -10.75
N GLU A 104 -1.16 0.83 -11.33
CA GLU A 104 -2.10 -0.05 -10.63
C GLU A 104 -1.39 -0.92 -9.57
N ASN A 105 -0.12 -1.22 -9.76
CA ASN A 105 0.71 -1.96 -8.79
C ASN A 105 0.94 -1.18 -7.49
N LEU A 106 0.74 0.14 -7.49
CA LEU A 106 0.88 0.94 -6.27
C LEU A 106 -0.19 0.62 -5.23
N ILE A 107 -1.31 0.02 -5.66
CA ILE A 107 -2.51 -0.18 -4.84
C ILE A 107 -3.09 -1.60 -5.01
N ASP A 108 -2.31 -2.57 -5.46
CA ASP A 108 -2.81 -3.92 -5.74
C ASP A 108 -2.82 -4.86 -4.51
N GLY A 109 -2.36 -4.36 -3.35
CA GLY A 109 -2.14 -5.15 -2.14
C GLY A 109 -1.01 -6.18 -2.25
N ILE A 110 -0.18 -6.12 -3.31
CA ILE A 110 0.94 -7.03 -3.54
C ILE A 110 2.23 -6.35 -3.11
N TYR A 111 2.82 -6.91 -2.06
CA TYR A 111 4.12 -6.51 -1.55
C TYR A 111 5.16 -7.39 -2.17
N ASN A 112 5.98 -6.79 -3.03
CA ASN A 112 7.15 -7.45 -3.54
C ASN A 112 8.34 -6.50 -3.42
N TYR A 113 9.53 -7.11 -3.36
CA TYR A 113 10.79 -6.38 -3.33
C TYR A 113 11.31 -6.10 -4.76
N ASP A 114 10.45 -6.27 -5.79
CA ASP A 114 10.84 -6.07 -7.18
C ASP A 114 10.66 -4.60 -7.57
N MET A 115 11.78 -3.97 -7.96
CA MET A 115 11.77 -2.61 -8.48
C MET A 115 10.89 -2.43 -9.72
N ASN A 116 10.61 -3.50 -10.47
CA ASN A 116 9.78 -3.48 -11.67
C ASN A 116 8.29 -3.33 -11.37
N GLU A 117 7.90 -3.48 -10.11
CA GLU A 117 6.51 -3.34 -9.67
C GLU A 117 6.26 -1.94 -9.11
N CYS A 118 7.32 -1.15 -8.88
CA CYS A 118 7.23 0.25 -8.49
C CYS A 118 6.94 1.17 -9.68
N PHE A 119 6.07 2.16 -9.51
CA PHE A 119 5.78 3.14 -10.57
C PHE A 119 6.55 4.44 -10.39
N ALA A 120 7.05 5.01 -11.49
CA ALA A 120 7.81 6.26 -11.51
C ALA A 120 7.20 7.25 -12.50
N THR A 121 6.98 8.48 -12.05
CA THR A 121 6.57 9.59 -12.92
C THR A 121 7.77 10.25 -13.60
N LYS A 122 7.47 11.07 -14.61
CA LYS A 122 8.42 11.96 -15.26
C LYS A 122 8.87 13.06 -14.30
N GLY A 123 10.14 13.46 -14.43
CA GLY A 123 10.80 14.34 -13.48
C GLY A 123 10.52 15.84 -13.59
N SER A 124 9.50 16.27 -14.32
CA SER A 124 9.07 17.68 -14.35
C SER A 124 7.94 17.92 -13.36
N ASP A 125 7.90 19.11 -12.73
CA ASP A 125 7.01 19.47 -11.62
C ASP A 125 5.54 19.04 -11.86
N ASN A 126 5.03 19.28 -13.07
CA ASN A 126 3.64 18.98 -13.47
C ASN A 126 3.27 17.48 -13.52
N HIS A 127 4.23 16.58 -13.29
CA HIS A 127 4.01 15.14 -13.35
C HIS A 127 4.36 14.39 -12.06
N ARG A 128 4.91 15.03 -11.04
CA ARG A 128 5.42 14.34 -9.84
C ARG A 128 4.33 14.03 -8.81
N TRP A 129 3.24 13.39 -9.24
CA TRP A 129 2.06 13.18 -8.39
C TRP A 129 1.29 11.89 -8.70
N PHE A 130 0.54 11.44 -7.69
CA PHE A 130 -0.46 10.38 -7.72
C PHE A 130 -1.76 10.85 -7.06
N VAL A 131 -2.89 10.31 -7.50
CA VAL A 131 -4.20 10.53 -6.89
C VAL A 131 -4.87 9.18 -6.74
N LEU A 132 -5.28 8.85 -5.52
CA LEU A 132 -6.21 7.77 -5.24
C LEU A 132 -7.62 8.37 -5.14
N ASP A 133 -8.56 7.84 -5.91
CA ASP A 133 -9.98 8.18 -5.88
C ASP A 133 -10.77 6.97 -5.40
N PHE A 134 -11.34 7.09 -4.20
CA PHE A 134 -12.09 6.02 -3.55
C PHE A 134 -13.55 5.90 -4.05
N ASN A 135 -14.01 6.79 -4.95
CA ASN A 135 -15.40 6.96 -5.40
C ASN A 135 -16.42 7.30 -4.30
N GLN A 136 -16.04 7.18 -3.04
CA GLN A 136 -16.84 7.53 -1.86
C GLN A 136 -15.91 8.10 -0.79
N THR A 137 -16.47 8.88 0.14
CA THR A 137 -15.73 9.32 1.32
C THR A 137 -15.43 8.11 2.21
N ILE A 138 -14.14 7.87 2.47
CA ILE A 138 -13.65 6.88 3.41
C ILE A 138 -13.08 7.58 4.64
N THR A 139 -13.04 6.89 5.77
CA THR A 139 -12.39 7.38 7.00
C THR A 139 -11.13 6.59 7.24
N PHE A 140 -10.01 7.30 7.41
CA PHE A 140 -8.68 6.71 7.60
C PHE A 140 -7.83 7.64 8.46
N SER A 141 -6.76 7.11 9.05
CA SER A 141 -5.80 7.82 9.90
C SER A 141 -4.35 7.58 9.51
N HIS A 142 -4.09 6.61 8.62
CA HIS A 142 -2.75 6.33 8.09
C HIS A 142 -2.72 6.42 6.57
N VAL A 143 -1.62 6.97 6.06
CA VAL A 143 -1.20 6.80 4.66
C VAL A 143 0.23 6.31 4.67
N ILE A 144 0.44 5.08 4.18
CA ILE A 144 1.77 4.47 4.15
C ILE A 144 2.32 4.51 2.73
N LEU A 145 3.56 4.97 2.59
CA LEU A 145 4.28 5.04 1.33
C LEU A 145 5.53 4.15 1.40
N VAL A 146 5.68 3.24 0.44
CA VAL A 146 6.81 2.31 0.39
C VAL A 146 7.80 2.75 -0.71
N ALA A 147 9.05 2.98 -0.31
CA ALA A 147 10.11 3.40 -1.20
C ALA A 147 10.71 2.24 -2.02
N LEU A 148 11.46 2.61 -3.06
CA LEU A 148 12.21 1.66 -3.88
C LEU A 148 13.22 0.85 -3.03
N PRO A 149 13.29 -0.48 -3.21
CA PRO A 149 14.29 -1.30 -2.55
C PRO A 149 15.71 -1.19 -3.15
N ARG A 150 16.20 0.03 -3.40
CA ARG A 150 17.55 0.30 -3.92
C ARG A 150 18.16 1.58 -3.36
N ASN A 151 19.49 1.60 -3.32
CA ASN A 151 20.29 2.74 -2.84
C ASN A 151 20.08 4.06 -3.59
N ASN A 152 19.42 4.09 -4.76
CA ASN A 152 19.10 5.32 -5.47
C ASN A 152 17.67 5.82 -5.23
N SER A 153 16.91 5.18 -4.33
CA SER A 153 15.55 5.58 -3.94
C SER A 153 15.48 7.03 -3.48
N TYR A 154 16.52 7.51 -2.78
CA TYR A 154 16.60 8.86 -2.23
C TYR A 154 16.37 9.96 -3.27
N LYS A 155 16.63 9.70 -4.55
CA LYS A 155 16.43 10.68 -5.64
C LYS A 155 14.97 10.80 -6.05
N PHE A 156 14.18 9.74 -5.93
CA PHE A 156 12.79 9.71 -6.40
C PHE A 156 11.78 9.74 -5.26
N PHE A 157 12.19 9.28 -4.07
CA PHE A 157 11.39 9.24 -2.86
C PHE A 157 12.05 10.18 -1.84
N ASN A 158 11.70 11.46 -1.97
CA ASN A 158 12.08 12.54 -1.08
C ASN A 158 11.04 13.66 -1.16
N ALA A 159 10.99 14.53 -0.15
CA ALA A 159 10.16 15.74 -0.13
C ALA A 159 8.72 15.47 -0.63
N ILE A 160 8.04 14.51 -0.01
CA ILE A 160 6.70 14.08 -0.39
C ILE A 160 5.70 14.75 0.54
N GLU A 161 4.64 15.33 0.00
CA GLU A 161 3.45 15.65 0.79
C GLU A 161 2.30 14.74 0.39
N VAL A 162 1.46 14.46 1.38
CA VAL A 162 0.17 13.81 1.20
C VAL A 162 -0.91 14.81 1.60
N ARG A 163 -1.88 15.00 0.72
CA ARG A 163 -3.02 15.89 0.90
C ARG A 163 -4.31 15.13 0.66
N VAL A 164 -5.39 15.55 1.31
CA VAL A 164 -6.67 14.86 1.29
C VAL A 164 -7.82 15.81 1.03
N GLY A 165 -8.85 15.33 0.34
CA GLY A 165 -10.02 16.14 0.04
C GLY A 165 -11.24 15.36 -0.40
N ASN A 166 -12.35 16.08 -0.57
CA ASN A 166 -13.67 15.53 -0.92
C ASN A 166 -14.22 16.06 -2.25
N LYS A 167 -13.44 16.87 -2.97
CA LYS A 167 -13.83 17.41 -4.27
C LYS A 167 -12.81 16.98 -5.31
N GLU A 168 -13.27 16.59 -6.49
CA GLU A 168 -12.34 16.34 -7.59
C GLU A 168 -11.72 17.66 -8.07
N LEU A 169 -10.39 17.67 -8.23
CA LEU A 169 -9.62 18.82 -8.67
C LEU A 169 -8.92 18.54 -10.01
N SER A 170 -8.45 19.61 -10.66
CA SER A 170 -7.75 19.54 -11.95
C SER A 170 -6.25 19.36 -11.75
N TYR A 171 -5.76 18.12 -11.73
CA TYR A 171 -4.32 17.83 -11.56
C TYR A 171 -3.45 18.26 -12.76
N PRO A 172 -2.23 18.76 -12.55
CA PRO A 172 -1.50 18.92 -11.28
C PRO A 172 -1.82 20.22 -10.52
N THR A 173 -2.88 20.95 -10.87
CA THR A 173 -3.20 22.26 -10.28
C THR A 173 -4.29 22.19 -9.21
N GLY A 174 -4.35 23.18 -8.32
CA GLY A 174 -5.41 23.31 -7.32
C GLY A 174 -5.31 22.36 -6.13
N TYR A 175 -4.31 21.47 -6.08
CA TYR A 175 -4.09 20.57 -4.94
C TYR A 175 -3.87 21.33 -3.62
N GLU A 176 -3.55 22.63 -3.65
CA GLU A 176 -3.48 23.46 -2.46
C GLU A 176 -4.84 23.61 -1.75
N GLU A 177 -5.95 23.36 -2.45
CA GLU A 177 -7.31 23.29 -1.87
C GLU A 177 -7.55 22.02 -1.04
N TYR A 178 -6.68 21.00 -1.18
CA TYR A 178 -6.70 19.83 -0.30
C TYR A 178 -5.98 20.11 1.00
N ASP A 179 -6.53 19.56 2.08
CA ASP A 179 -5.97 19.66 3.42
C ASP A 179 -4.67 18.84 3.49
N LEU A 180 -3.66 19.41 4.14
CA LEU A 180 -2.40 18.71 4.37
C LEU A 180 -2.61 17.56 5.35
N PHE A 181 -2.35 16.33 4.92
CA PHE A 181 -2.43 15.14 5.76
C PHE A 181 -1.10 14.82 6.41
N GLY A 182 0.00 14.89 5.65
CA GLY A 182 1.32 14.59 6.18
C GLY A 182 2.45 14.95 5.22
N VAL A 183 3.66 15.03 5.75
CA VAL A 183 4.87 15.38 4.99
C VAL A 183 5.99 14.40 5.33
N PHE A 184 6.66 13.91 4.30
CA PHE A 184 7.96 13.27 4.39
C PHE A 184 9.03 14.22 3.84
N PRO A 185 9.72 14.99 4.70
CA PRO A 185 10.66 16.02 4.25
C PRO A 185 12.01 15.45 3.80
N GLY A 186 12.34 14.22 4.24
CA GLY A 186 13.65 13.62 4.10
C GLY A 186 13.87 12.92 2.77
N SER A 187 15.11 12.46 2.57
CA SER A 187 15.45 11.49 1.55
C SER A 187 15.21 10.08 2.06
N SER A 188 14.71 9.18 1.21
CA SER A 188 14.56 7.79 1.62
C SER A 188 15.90 7.08 1.86
N TYR A 189 15.94 6.17 2.83
CA TYR A 189 16.93 5.11 2.90
C TYR A 189 16.43 3.83 2.19
N LEU A 190 17.31 2.83 2.07
CA LEU A 190 17.00 1.56 1.44
C LEU A 190 15.78 0.90 2.11
N ASN A 191 14.75 0.54 1.33
CA ASN A 191 13.52 -0.15 1.79
C ASN A 191 12.69 0.66 2.77
N GLN A 192 12.79 1.99 2.74
CA GLN A 192 12.05 2.79 3.71
C GLN A 192 10.54 2.66 3.50
N VAL A 193 9.85 2.40 4.61
CA VAL A 193 8.41 2.56 4.75
C VAL A 193 8.17 3.86 5.50
N VAL A 194 7.35 4.74 4.95
CA VAL A 194 6.94 5.98 5.58
C VAL A 194 5.47 5.87 5.95
N ASP A 195 5.19 5.88 7.25
CA ASP A 195 3.83 5.91 7.78
C ASP A 195 3.50 7.34 8.20
N LEU A 196 2.61 7.99 7.44
CA LEU A 196 2.07 9.29 7.77
C LEU A 196 0.79 9.10 8.57
N GLN A 197 0.78 9.61 9.80
CA GLN A 197 -0.31 9.39 10.75
C GLN A 197 -1.01 10.70 11.10
N SER A 198 -2.34 10.66 11.10
CA SER A 198 -3.17 11.70 11.70
C SER A 198 -3.66 11.25 13.07
N PRO A 199 -3.52 12.06 14.14
CA PRO A 199 -4.01 11.72 15.46
C PRO A 199 -5.55 11.60 15.53
N ILE A 200 -6.24 12.17 14.54
CA ILE A 200 -7.69 12.11 14.39
C ILE A 200 -7.99 11.56 13.00
N PRO A 201 -8.79 10.49 12.86
CA PRO A 201 -9.18 9.98 11.55
C PRO A 201 -9.80 11.08 10.69
N VAL A 202 -9.34 11.18 9.44
CA VAL A 202 -9.86 12.12 8.44
C VAL A 202 -10.89 11.42 7.57
N SER A 203 -11.88 12.16 7.10
CA SER A 203 -12.86 11.67 6.12
C SER A 203 -12.62 12.33 4.77
N ALA A 204 -12.14 11.57 3.80
CA ALA A 204 -11.80 12.07 2.47
C ALA A 204 -12.14 11.04 1.37
N GLN A 205 -12.39 11.55 0.15
CA GLN A 205 -12.57 10.72 -1.05
C GLN A 205 -11.28 10.64 -1.88
N PHE A 206 -10.41 11.65 -1.78
CA PHE A 206 -9.20 11.74 -2.57
C PHE A 206 -7.98 11.79 -1.66
N VAL A 207 -6.96 11.00 -2.00
CA VAL A 207 -5.61 11.09 -1.44
C VAL A 207 -4.67 11.49 -2.56
N PHE A 208 -4.08 12.67 -2.45
CA PHE A 208 -3.11 13.22 -3.38
C PHE A 208 -1.70 13.09 -2.80
N VAL A 209 -0.82 12.41 -3.51
CA VAL A 209 0.58 12.23 -3.12
C VAL A 209 1.42 12.97 -4.14
N HIS A 210 2.26 13.92 -3.71
CA HIS A 210 3.12 14.65 -4.64
C HIS A 210 4.50 14.93 -4.06
N LYS A 211 5.47 15.08 -4.94
CA LYS A 211 6.84 15.45 -4.61
C LYS A 211 7.03 16.95 -4.84
N VAL A 212 7.40 17.68 -3.79
CA VAL A 212 7.51 19.15 -3.79
C VAL A 212 8.92 19.68 -4.04
N SER A 213 9.94 18.83 -4.19
CA SER A 213 11.29 19.31 -4.49
C SER A 213 11.41 19.82 -5.93
N ASP A 214 12.30 20.78 -6.17
CA ASP A 214 12.68 21.28 -7.51
C ASP A 214 13.63 20.35 -8.30
N GLU A 215 13.93 19.15 -7.77
CA GLU A 215 14.83 18.21 -8.43
C GLU A 215 14.20 17.63 -9.71
N ASN A 216 15.02 17.44 -10.76
CA ASN A 216 14.60 16.86 -12.04
C ASN A 216 14.30 15.35 -12.00
N TYR A 217 14.08 14.78 -10.82
CA TYR A 217 13.67 13.39 -10.63
C TYR A 217 12.15 13.31 -10.45
N GLY A 218 11.54 12.26 -11.00
CA GLY A 218 10.12 12.00 -10.78
C GLY A 218 9.83 11.58 -9.35
N LEU A 219 8.56 11.33 -9.07
CA LEU A 219 8.12 10.62 -7.88
C LEU A 219 8.09 9.12 -8.20
N GLN A 220 8.77 8.30 -7.39
CA GLN A 220 8.71 6.84 -7.50
C GLN A 220 8.28 6.23 -6.18
N ILE A 221 7.20 5.45 -6.22
CA ILE A 221 6.67 4.71 -5.07
C ILE A 221 6.49 3.25 -5.50
N CYS A 222 6.60 2.32 -4.55
CA CYS A 222 6.38 0.89 -4.80
C CYS A 222 5.01 0.42 -4.31
N HIS A 223 4.52 1.02 -3.22
CA HIS A 223 3.22 0.69 -2.67
C HIS A 223 2.66 1.88 -1.88
N ILE A 224 1.34 2.04 -1.90
CA ILE A 224 0.58 3.04 -1.17
C ILE A 224 -0.53 2.32 -0.42
N GLU A 225 -0.62 2.56 0.89
CA GLU A 225 -1.66 1.97 1.74
C GLU A 225 -2.45 3.08 2.41
N VAL A 226 -3.73 2.80 2.68
CA VAL A 226 -4.61 3.70 3.42
C VAL A 226 -5.39 2.90 4.47
N TYR A 227 -5.27 3.30 5.75
CA TYR A 227 -5.93 2.65 6.90
C TYR A 227 -6.71 3.62 7.77
#